data_AF-A0A3L7QFS7-F1
#
_entry.id   AF-A0A3L7QFS7-F1
#
_cell.length_a   1.000
_cell.length_b   1.000
_cell.length_c   1.000
_cell.angle_alpha   90.00
_cell.angle_beta   90.00
_cell.angle_gamma   90.00
#
_symmetry.space_group_name_H-M   'P 1'
#
loop_
_entity.id
_entity.type
_entity.pdbx_description
1 polymer ?
#
loop_
_entity_poly.entity_id
_entity_poly.type
_entity_poly.pdbx_seq_one_letter_code
_entity_poly.pdbx_strand_id
1 'polypeptide(L)' 'KGIKDLLNQVYYSQRESYKKHQKFTSSMADLEIPKTSLGVPDIKLSSKGFEASMKIGDKLWGIDSDSFLWKKGK' A
#
# COMPACT_ATOMS: atom_id res chain seq x y z
N LYS A 1 -9.24 5.76 10.98
CA LYS A 1 -9.28 4.33 10.54
C LYS A 1 -8.92 4.19 9.05
N GLY A 2 -9.48 4.99 8.14
CA GLY A 2 -9.26 4.88 6.68
C GLY A 2 -7.83 4.62 6.16
N ILE A 3 -6.83 5.44 6.51
CA ILE A 3 -5.46 5.32 5.95
C ILE A 3 -4.76 4.03 6.38
N LYS A 4 -4.88 3.70 7.67
CA LYS A 4 -4.27 2.50 8.26
C LYS A 4 -4.88 1.24 7.65
N ASP A 5 -6.21 1.19 7.53
CA ASP A 5 -6.91 0.07 6.90
C ASP A 5 -6.49 -0.10 5.44
N LEU A 6 -6.42 0.99 4.68
CA LEU A 6 -6.01 0.94 3.28
C LEU A 6 -4.56 0.47 3.09
N LEU A 7 -3.60 1.00 3.85
CA LEU A 7 -2.21 0.54 3.78
C LEU A 7 -2.05 -0.94 4.18
N ASN A 8 -2.81 -1.40 5.18
CA ASN A 8 -2.85 -2.82 5.53
C ASN A 8 -3.46 -3.67 4.42
N GLN A 9 -4.57 -3.25 3.80
CA GLN A 9 -5.16 -3.96 2.67
C GLN A 9 -4.16 -4.09 1.52
N VAL A 10 -3.48 -3.00 1.17
CA VAL A 10 -2.42 -3.01 0.16
C VAL A 10 -1.33 -4.02 0.48
N TYR A 11 -0.83 -4.01 1.71
CA TYR A 11 0.19 -4.94 2.17
C TYR A 11 -0.25 -6.41 2.02
N TYR A 12 -1.46 -6.75 2.48
CA TYR A 12 -1.97 -8.12 2.39
C TYR A 12 -2.24 -8.53 0.94
N SER A 13 -2.82 -7.65 0.11
CA SER A 13 -3.02 -7.93 -1.32
C SER A 13 -1.69 -8.14 -2.06
N GLN A 14 -0.65 -7.36 -1.75
CA GLN A 14 0.69 -7.56 -2.30
C GLN A 14 1.27 -8.92 -1.88
N ARG A 15 1.06 -9.35 -0.62
CA ARG A 15 1.46 -10.68 -0.16
C ARG A 15 0.75 -11.81 -0.88
N GLU A 16 -0.56 -11.69 -1.09
CA GLU A 16 -1.33 -12.70 -1.83
C GLU A 16 -0.92 -12.77 -3.29
N SER A 17 -0.75 -11.61 -3.95
CA SER A 17 -0.25 -11.54 -5.32
C SER A 17 1.16 -12.15 -5.44
N TYR A 18 2.06 -11.83 -4.51
CA TYR A 18 3.40 -12.42 -4.45
C TYR A 18 3.36 -13.94 -4.26
N LYS A 19 2.48 -14.47 -3.39
CA LYS A 19 2.32 -15.92 -3.24
C LYS A 19 1.91 -16.59 -4.56
N LYS A 20 0.99 -15.98 -5.32
CA LYS A 20 0.50 -16.49 -6.61
C LYS A 20 1.52 -16.38 -7.73
N HIS A 21 2.25 -15.27 -7.82
CA HIS A 21 3.08 -14.92 -8.98
C HIS A 21 4.58 -14.92 -8.72
N GLN A 22 5.01 -15.10 -7.47
CA GLN A 22 6.42 -15.05 -7.02
C GLN A 22 7.15 -13.75 -7.44
N LYS A 23 6.41 -12.65 -7.59
CA LYS A 23 6.93 -11.33 -7.97
C LYS A 23 6.15 -10.22 -7.28
N PHE A 24 6.83 -9.12 -6.96
CA PHE A 24 6.19 -7.89 -6.47
C PHE A 24 5.60 -7.10 -7.64
N THR A 25 4.36 -6.63 -7.52
CA THR A 25 3.81 -5.66 -8.48
C THR A 25 4.08 -4.23 -8.02
N SER A 26 4.34 -3.35 -8.98
CA SER A 26 4.41 -1.90 -8.77
C SER A 26 3.08 -1.20 -9.07
N SER A 27 2.05 -1.95 -9.48
CA SER A 27 0.74 -1.42 -9.89
C SER A 27 -0.36 -1.82 -8.92
N MET A 28 -1.04 -0.82 -8.38
CA MET A 28 -2.25 -1.02 -7.58
C MET A 28 -3.38 -1.72 -8.35
N ALA A 29 -3.37 -1.68 -9.69
CA ALA A 29 -4.40 -2.36 -10.49
C ALA A 29 -4.21 -3.88 -10.56
N ASP A 30 -2.97 -4.36 -10.37
CA ASP A 30 -2.68 -5.79 -10.24
C ASP A 30 -3.07 -6.32 -8.85
N LEU A 31 -3.24 -5.41 -7.89
CA LEU A 31 -3.79 -5.72 -6.58
C LEU A 31 -5.31 -5.58 -6.69
N GLU A 32 -6.03 -6.68 -6.48
CA GLU A 32 -7.50 -6.75 -6.55
C GLU A 32 -8.17 -6.00 -5.38
N ILE A 33 -7.72 -4.78 -5.06
CA ILE A 33 -8.16 -3.98 -3.92
C ILE A 33 -9.43 -3.22 -4.32
N PRO A 34 -10.53 -3.37 -3.57
CA PRO A 34 -11.76 -2.64 -3.85
C PRO A 34 -11.50 -1.13 -3.75
N LYS A 35 -12.03 -0.37 -4.72
CA LYS A 35 -11.94 1.10 -4.73
C LYS A 35 -12.49 1.64 -3.41
N THR A 36 -11.63 2.28 -2.62
CA THR A 36 -12.06 2.86 -1.35
C THR A 36 -12.79 4.18 -1.57
N SER A 37 -13.76 4.50 -0.71
CA SER A 37 -14.50 5.78 -0.74
C SER A 37 -13.65 7.03 -0.48
N LEU A 38 -12.34 6.86 -0.21
CA LEU A 38 -11.37 7.96 -0.05
C LEU A 38 -10.88 8.52 -1.40
N GLY A 39 -11.44 8.06 -2.53
CA GLY A 39 -10.82 8.22 -3.85
C GLY A 39 -9.74 7.17 -4.06
N VAL A 40 -9.02 7.23 -5.19
CA VAL A 40 -7.79 6.45 -5.39
C VAL A 40 -6.63 7.36 -4.97
N PRO A 41 -6.20 7.36 -3.70
CA PRO A 41 -4.97 8.05 -3.33
C PRO A 41 -3.82 7.45 -4.14
N ASP A 42 -2.88 8.30 -4.57
CA ASP A 42 -1.67 7.88 -5.29
C ASP A 42 -0.80 7.03 -4.34
N ILE A 43 -1.06 5.72 -4.32
CA ILE A 43 -0.33 4.73 -3.53
C ILE A 43 0.82 4.23 -4.39
N LYS A 44 2.04 4.42 -3.88
CA LYS A 44 3.25 3.89 -4.47
C LYS A 44 3.62 2.59 -3.78
N LEU A 45 3.68 1.52 -4.57
CA LEU A 45 4.14 0.21 -4.15
C LEU A 45 5.64 0.07 -4.38
N SER A 46 6.32 -0.62 -3.47
CA SER A 46 7.70 -1.05 -3.68
C SER A 46 7.75 -2.26 -4.61
N SER A 47 8.67 -2.25 -5.57
CA SER A 47 8.93 -3.40 -6.45
C SER A 47 9.91 -4.40 -5.84
N LYS A 48 10.39 -4.16 -4.62
CA LYS A 48 11.41 -4.95 -3.91
C LYS A 48 10.91 -5.54 -2.60
N GLY A 49 9.68 -5.21 -2.20
CA GLY A 49 9.14 -5.59 -0.90
C GLY A 49 7.64 -5.35 -0.81
N PHE A 50 7.11 -5.52 0.40
CA PHE A 50 5.68 -5.31 0.70
C PHE A 50 5.38 -3.86 1.13
N GLU A 51 6.37 -2.98 0.98
CA GLU A 51 6.24 -1.59 1.38
C GLU A 51 5.27 -0.86 0.45
N ALA A 52 4.43 -0.01 1.04
CA ALA A 52 3.56 0.89 0.31
C ALA A 52 3.55 2.25 0.98
N SER A 53 3.42 3.31 0.18
CA SER A 53 3.33 4.68 0.70
C SER A 53 2.25 5.46 -0.02
N MET A 54 1.63 6.41 0.66
CA MET A 54 0.65 7.32 0.09
C MET A 54 0.81 8.73 0.65
N LYS A 55 0.56 9.71 -0.20
CA LYS A 55 0.58 11.13 0.19
C LYS A 55 -0.85 11.64 0.40
N ILE A 56 -1.10 12.25 1.56
CA ILE A 56 -2.37 12.89 1.90
C ILE A 56 -2.08 14.28 2.44
N GLY A 57 -2.39 15.30 1.66
CA GLY A 57 -1.95 16.68 1.93
C GLY A 57 -0.42 16.74 2.03
N ASP A 58 0.08 17.34 3.11
CA ASP A 58 1.52 17.46 3.41
C ASP A 58 2.11 16.25 4.16
N LYS A 59 1.33 15.19 4.37
CA LYS A 59 1.75 14.01 5.14
C LYS A 59 1.98 12.82 4.23
N LEU A 60 3.13 12.18 4.38
CA LEU A 60 3.44 10.89 3.78
C LEU A 60 3.14 9.80 4.80
N TRP A 61 2.30 8.86 4.43
CA TRP A 61 2.01 7.66 5.22
C TRP A 61 2.61 6.47 4.51
N GLY A 62 3.06 5.47 5.27
CA GLY A 62 3.51 4.23 4.68
C GLY A 62 3.42 3.05 5.62
N ILE A 63 3.56 1.88 5.01
CA ILE A 63 3.71 0.58 5.65
C ILE A 63 5.00 -0.03 5.13
N ASP A 64 5.79 -0.64 6.00
CA ASP A 64 6.99 -1.37 5.62
C ASP A 64 6.73 -2.88 5.45
N SER A 65 7.79 -3.63 5.17
CA SER A 65 7.69 -5.08 4.96
C SER A 65 7.33 -5.87 6.22
N ASP A 66 7.51 -5.28 7.40
CA ASP A 66 7.15 -5.84 8.71
C ASP A 66 5.71 -5.48 9.13
N SER A 67 4.92 -4.89 8.22
CA SER A 67 3.58 -4.36 8.50
C SER A 67 3.55 -3.20 9.49
N PHE A 68 4.68 -2.56 9.76
CA PHE A 68 4.71 -1.41 10.65
C PHE A 68 4.31 -0.15 9.90
N LEU A 69 3.37 0.59 10.49
CA LEU A 69 2.82 1.80 9.92
C LEU A 69 3.61 3.01 10.41
N TRP A 70 4.07 3.82 9.48
CA TRP A 70 4.79 5.05 9.77
C TRP A 70 4.11 6.24 9.10
N LYS A 71 4.36 7.41 9.67
CA LYS A 71 3.92 8.70 9.13
C LYS A 71 5.10 9.66 9.17
N LYS A 72 5.32 10.38 8.08
CA LYS A 72 6.29 11.46 7.96
C LYS A 72 5.55 12.74 7.56
N GLY A 73 5.60 13.74 8.42
CA GLY A 73 5.12 15.09 8.13
C GLY A 73 6.30 16.02 7.89
N LYS A 74 6.08 17.08 7.11
CA LYS A 74 6.98 18.24 7.11
C LYS A 74 6.79 19.03 8.40
#